data_AF-A0A059E359-F1
#
_entry.id   AF-A0A059E359-F1
#
_cell.length_a   1.000
_cell.length_b   1.000
_cell.length_c   1.000
_cell.angle_alpha   90.00
_cell.angle_beta   90.00
_cell.angle_gamma   90.00
#
_symmetry.space_group_name_H-M   'P 1'
#
loop_
_entity.id
_entity.type
_entity.pdbx_description
1 polymer ?
#
loop_
_entity_poly.entity_id
_entity_poly.type
_entity_poly.pdbx_seq_one_letter_code
_entity_poly.pdbx_strand_id
1 'polypeptide(L)' 'MSLKGRINELANKHRKLDEIIHEEQKRPSADALRLKRLKREKLQIKQQLHVLEAS' A
#
# COMPACT_ATOMS: atom_id res chain seq x y z
N MET A 1 13.15 -5.08 17.54
CA MET A 1 12.80 -4.55 16.19
C MET A 1 12.86 -3.05 16.25
N SER A 2 13.63 -2.36 15.40
CA SER A 2 13.68 -0.89 15.42
C SER A 2 12.49 -0.30 14.65
N LEU A 3 12.04 0.89 15.07
CA LEU A 3 11.04 1.70 14.35
C LEU A 3 11.36 1.82 12.86
N LYS A 4 12.65 2.01 12.55
CA LYS A 4 13.19 2.11 11.19
C LYS A 4 12.94 0.84 10.35
N GLY A 5 13.04 -0.34 10.97
CA GLY A 5 12.73 -1.61 10.30
C GLY A 5 11.25 -1.73 9.94
N ARG A 6 10.37 -1.31 10.85
CA ARG A 6 8.92 -1.33 10.63
C ARG A 6 8.49 -0.35 9.52
N ILE A 7 9.09 0.84 9.49
CA ILE A 7 8.87 1.84 8.43
C ILE A 7 9.30 1.27 7.07
N ASN A 8 10.48 0.66 6.98
CA ASN A 8 10.95 0.05 5.72
C ASN A 8 10.04 -1.09 5.23
N GLU A 9 9.55 -1.95 6.13
CA GLU A 9 8.59 -3.00 5.77
C GLU A 9 7.28 -2.42 5.22
N LEU A 10 6.73 -1.39 5.88
CA LEU A 10 5.50 -0.73 5.44
C LEU A 10 5.70 0.00 4.11
N ALA A 11 6.84 0.67 3.92
CA ALA A 11 7.18 1.32 2.65
C ALA A 11 7.28 0.30 1.50
N ASN A 12 7.89 -0.86 1.76
CA ASN A 12 7.97 -1.95 0.77
C ASN A 12 6.59 -2.53 0.45
N LYS A 13 5.72 -2.72 1.45
CA LYS A 13 4.33 -3.15 1.22
C LYS A 13 3.54 -2.11 0.40
N HIS A 14 3.71 -0.82 0.72
CA HIS A 14 3.06 0.26 -0.02
C HIS A 14 3.46 0.24 -1.50
N ARG A 15 4.76 0.10 -1.81
CA ARG A 15 5.25 -0.01 -3.20
C ARG A 15 4.67 -1.21 -3.94
N LYS A 16 4.64 -2.38 -3.30
CA LYS A 16 4.04 -3.59 -3.90
C LYS A 16 2.55 -3.43 -4.19
N LEU A 17 1.79 -2.82 -3.28
CA LEU A 17 0.37 -2.53 -3.51
C LEU A 17 0.17 -1.60 -4.70
N ASP A 18 1.05 -0.61 -4.88
CA ASP A 18 1.01 0.28 -6.03
C ASP A 18 1.25 -0.44 -7.36
N GLU A 19 2.24 -1.31 -7.42
CA GLU A 19 2.50 -2.15 -8.59
C GLU A 19 1.28 -3.03 -8.92
N ILE A 20 0.71 -3.70 -7.91
CA ILE A 20 -0.47 -4.56 -8.11
C ILE A 20 -1.67 -3.74 -8.59
N ILE A 21 -1.91 -2.55 -8.02
CA ILE A 21 -2.99 -1.66 -8.48
C ILE A 21 -2.76 -1.25 -9.93
N HIS A 22 -1.53 -0.88 -10.29
CA HIS A 22 -1.20 -0.43 -11.63
C HIS A 22 -1.39 -1.54 -12.67
N GLU A 23 -0.90 -2.74 -12.38
CA GLU A 23 -1.07 -3.90 -13.25
C GLU A 23 -2.53 -4.34 -13.37
N GLU A 24 -3.29 -4.29 -12.27
CA GLU A 24 -4.71 -4.63 -12.31
C GLU A 24 -5.53 -3.58 -13.06
N GLN A 25 -5.18 -2.28 -12.98
CA GLN A 25 -5.84 -1.21 -13.75
C GLN A 25 -5.57 -1.28 -15.26
N LYS A 26 -4.44 -1.86 -15.68
CA LYS A 26 -4.14 -2.08 -17.11
C LYS A 26 -5.01 -3.19 -17.73
N ARG A 27 -5.56 -4.08 -16.91
CA ARG A 27 -6.34 -5.21 -17.42
C ARG A 27 -7.73 -4.74 -17.87
N PRO A 28 -8.20 -5.15 -19.05
CA PRO A 28 -9.54 -4.79 -19.53
C PRO A 28 -10.66 -5.37 -18.66
N SER A 29 -10.41 -6.48 -17.95
CA SER A 29 -11.32 -7.09 -16.97
C SER A 29 -10.91 -6.79 -15.53
N ALA A 30 -10.47 -5.56 -15.25
CA ALA A 30 -10.08 -5.16 -13.91
C ALA A 30 -11.25 -5.30 -12.93
N ASP A 31 -11.07 -6.08 -11.86
CA ASP A 31 -12.06 -6.17 -10.80
C ASP A 31 -12.08 -4.87 -9.98
N ALA A 32 -13.11 -4.07 -10.17
CA ALA A 32 -13.31 -2.80 -9.48
C ALA A 32 -13.39 -2.96 -7.95
N LEU A 33 -13.93 -4.08 -7.44
CA LEU A 33 -13.98 -4.36 -6.00
C LEU A 33 -12.58 -4.65 -5.46
N ARG A 34 -11.80 -5.43 -6.20
CA ARG A 34 -10.40 -5.71 -5.85
C ARG A 34 -9.56 -4.43 -5.86
N LEU A 35 -9.68 -3.60 -6.89
CA LEU A 35 -9.02 -2.30 -6.97
C LEU A 35 -9.39 -1.38 -5.80
N LYS A 36 -10.67 -1.33 -5.42
CA LYS A 36 -11.12 -0.54 -4.28
C LYS A 36 -10.52 -1.03 -2.96
N ARG A 37 -10.41 -2.35 -2.76
CA ARG A 37 -9.76 -2.95 -1.58
C ARG A 37 -8.28 -2.59 -1.54
N LEU A 38 -7.56 -2.78 -2.65
CA LEU A 38 -6.12 -2.48 -2.74
C LEU A 38 -5.82 -1.00 -2.47
N LYS A 39 -6.62 -0.08 -3.04
CA LYS A 39 -6.48 1.36 -2.79
C LYS A 39 -6.74 1.71 -1.31
N ARG A 40 -7.70 1.05 -0.67
CA ARG A 40 -7.97 1.23 0.77
C ARG A 40 -6.80 0.75 1.62
N GLU A 41 -6.26 -0.42 1.31
CA GLU A 41 -5.10 -0.98 2.00
C GLU A 41 -3.87 -0.07 1.85
N LYS A 42 -3.62 0.44 0.63
CA LYS A 42 -2.58 1.44 0.36
C LYS A 42 -2.74 2.67 1.25
N LEU A 43 -3.97 3.20 1.36
CA LEU A 43 -4.25 4.36 2.21
C LEU A 43 -3.98 4.08 3.69
N GLN A 44 -4.34 2.89 4.18
CA GLN A 44 -4.07 2.50 5.57
C GLN A 44 -2.57 2.41 5.86
N ILE A 45 -1.78 1.83 4.95
CA ILE A 45 -0.32 1.77 5.10
C ILE A 45 0.29 3.18 5.08
N LYS A 46 -0.21 4.07 4.22
CA LYS A 46 0.23 5.47 4.19
C LYS A 46 -0.03 6.17 5.53
N GLN A 47 -1.20 5.94 6.14
CA GLN A 47 -1.51 6.49 7.47
C GLN A 47 -0.59 5.90 8.55
N GLN A 48 -0.34 4.59 8.52
CA GLN A 48 0.58 3.96 9.48
C GLN A 48 2.00 4.50 9.35
N LEU A 49 2.50 4.71 8.13
CA LEU A 49 3.78 5.36 7.90
C LEU A 49 3.82 6.76 8.48
N HIS A 50 2.80 7.57 8.22
CA HIS A 50 2.73 8.93 8.74
C HIS A 50 2.72 8.97 10.28
N VAL A 51 1.97 8.08 10.93
CA VAL A 51 1.95 7.97 12.39
C VAL A 51 3.32 7.56 12.93
N LEU A 52 3.99 6.60 12.28
CA LEU A 52 5.32 6.12 12.70
C LEU A 52 6.44 7.12 12.42
N GLU A 53 6.31 7.97 11.40
CA GLU A 53 7.26 9.06 11.12
C GLU A 53 7.06 10.26 12.06
N ALA A 54 5.85 10.48 12.55
CA ALA A 54 5.52 11.55 13.49
C ALA A 54 5.77 11.17 14.97
N SER A 55 6.09 9.90 15.26
CA SER A 55 6.41 9.38 16.60
C SER A 55 7.89 9.37 16.88
#